data_AF-A0A941HMU2-F1
#
_entry.id   AF-A0A941HMU2-F1
#
_cell.length_a   1.000
_cell.length_b   1.000
_cell.length_c   1.000
_cell.angle_alpha   90.00
_cell.angle_beta   90.00
_cell.angle_gamma   90.00
#
_symmetry.space_group_name_H-M   'P 1'
#
loop_
_entity.id
_entity.type
_entity.pdbx_description
1 polymer ?
#
loop_
_entity_poly.entity_id
_entity_poly.type
_entity_poly.pdbx_seq_one_letter_code
_entity_poly.pdbx_strand_id
1 'polypeptide(L)'
;MTKFNYFIILILLCISCTNDNNLETEQEQEQIQEQEQEQAPIVSSISPSEAKIGDIITINGQHFDPNDNYVVQINGVNGIINEITSSTIKVQIPNNTTSGEIVFINNDNSTVIGNITIKLELKLYAYKYFGSEDSSNPKQIVEIDKTNGNTQIVATLNYNTIYIQSLVFDSVNHKIIALYDNNREEDQYILIIDVENGSSESIPLNNVSENSKYAGLTVGNDAKLYSYKYFGSGNSSEPKQIVEIDKTNGTSQIVSTLDFDSIYLTHIVFDSADNKVIGLYDNGQSEDKYILIVDVENGNSESIPLNNVSENSKYVGLTVGNDNKLYSYKYFGSGNSSEPKQIVEIDKTNGTSQIVATLNFDSLYFTDIVFDSADNKVIGLYDNDQSEDKYILIVDVENGNSESIPLNNVSENSFYGRLTNE
;
A
#
# COMPACT_ATOMS: atom_id res chain seq x y z
N MET A 1 79.92 -51.86 -53.61
CA MET A 1 79.85 -50.48 -53.10
C MET A 1 79.54 -50.59 -51.61
N THR A 2 80.54 -50.35 -50.75
CA THR A 2 80.64 -49.17 -49.83
C THR A 2 79.55 -49.17 -48.76
N LYS A 3 79.87 -49.51 -47.49
CA LYS A 3 80.54 -48.68 -46.45
C LYS A 3 79.63 -47.53 -45.95
N PHE A 4 79.51 -47.20 -44.66
CA PHE A 4 80.26 -47.60 -43.44
C PHE A 4 79.42 -47.34 -42.16
N ASN A 5 79.71 -48.05 -41.06
CA ASN A 5 79.96 -47.62 -39.65
C ASN A 5 79.38 -46.29 -39.10
N TYR A 6 79.05 -46.07 -37.81
CA TYR A 6 79.17 -46.80 -36.50
C TYR A 6 78.03 -46.24 -35.57
N PHE A 7 77.75 -46.69 -34.33
CA PHE A 7 78.49 -46.55 -33.05
C PHE A 7 77.65 -47.34 -31.98
N ILE A 8 78.13 -48.36 -31.24
CA ILE A 8 79.06 -48.43 -30.09
C ILE A 8 78.38 -48.36 -28.70
N ILE A 9 78.67 -49.37 -27.84
CA ILE A 9 78.46 -49.44 -26.36
C ILE A 9 76.98 -49.51 -25.90
N LEU A 10 76.53 -50.28 -24.88
CA LEU A 10 77.08 -51.26 -23.89
C LEU A 10 76.02 -52.44 -23.81
N ILE A 11 76.16 -53.67 -23.26
CA ILE A 11 76.93 -54.30 -22.16
C ILE A 11 76.44 -53.83 -20.76
N LEU A 12 76.10 -54.64 -19.74
CA LEU A 12 75.95 -56.10 -19.51
C LEU A 12 74.76 -56.26 -18.48
N LEU A 13 74.31 -57.37 -17.86
CA LEU A 13 74.74 -58.76 -17.62
C LEU A 13 73.47 -59.59 -17.23
N CYS A 14 73.46 -60.92 -17.39
CA CYS A 14 72.33 -61.80 -17.03
C CYS A 14 72.65 -62.74 -15.84
N ILE A 15 71.77 -62.84 -14.85
CA ILE A 15 71.73 -63.86 -13.78
C ILE A 15 70.23 -64.13 -13.52
N SER A 16 69.63 -65.22 -14.01
CA SER A 16 69.66 -66.62 -13.52
C SER A 16 68.61 -66.91 -12.45
N CYS A 17 68.03 -68.12 -12.51
CA CYS A 17 67.07 -68.73 -11.58
C CYS A 17 67.63 -68.79 -10.13
N THR A 18 66.85 -69.08 -9.07
CA THR A 18 65.80 -70.12 -8.99
C THR A 18 64.87 -69.95 -7.76
N ASN A 19 63.63 -70.43 -7.89
CA ASN A 19 62.67 -70.95 -6.89
C ASN A 19 62.57 -70.46 -5.41
N ASP A 20 61.29 -70.31 -5.03
CA ASP A 20 60.61 -70.73 -3.78
C ASP A 20 60.33 -69.72 -2.64
N ASN A 21 59.06 -69.82 -2.21
CA ASN A 21 58.42 -69.41 -0.95
C ASN A 21 58.04 -67.93 -0.70
N ASN A 22 56.72 -67.74 -0.64
CA ASN A 22 55.93 -66.74 0.11
C ASN A 22 56.43 -65.29 0.24
N LEU A 23 55.61 -64.36 -0.26
CA LEU A 23 54.88 -63.41 0.60
C LEU A 23 53.64 -62.86 -0.14
N GLU A 24 52.67 -62.32 0.60
CA GLU A 24 51.37 -61.90 0.05
C GLU A 24 51.45 -60.58 -0.72
N THR A 25 50.62 -60.41 -1.76
CA THR A 25 49.85 -59.17 -1.94
C THR A 25 48.61 -59.40 -2.81
N GLU A 26 47.47 -58.90 -2.36
CA GLU A 26 46.19 -58.92 -3.08
C GLU A 26 46.07 -57.67 -3.97
N GLN A 27 45.86 -57.81 -5.29
CA GLN A 27 45.41 -56.69 -6.17
C GLN A 27 44.54 -57.17 -7.34
N GLU A 28 43.40 -57.80 -7.04
CA GLU A 28 42.22 -57.77 -7.92
C GLU A 28 40.99 -57.38 -7.08
N GLN A 29 40.75 -56.07 -6.99
CA GLN A 29 39.45 -55.50 -6.62
C GLN A 29 39.03 -54.55 -7.74
N GLU A 30 37.94 -54.86 -8.41
CA GLU A 30 37.34 -53.97 -9.41
C GLU A 30 36.84 -52.71 -8.70
N GLN A 31 37.43 -51.55 -9.04
CA GLN A 31 36.84 -50.26 -8.67
C GLN A 31 35.59 -50.03 -9.52
N ILE A 32 34.44 -50.50 -9.03
CA ILE A 32 33.15 -49.97 -9.45
C ILE A 32 33.08 -48.53 -8.92
N GLN A 33 33.51 -47.57 -9.75
CA GLN A 33 33.20 -46.17 -9.53
C GLN A 33 31.74 -45.95 -9.87
N GLU A 34 30.90 -45.71 -8.85
CA GLU A 34 29.62 -45.06 -9.06
C GLU A 34 29.89 -43.63 -9.53
N GLN A 35 29.93 -43.42 -10.85
CA GLN A 35 29.75 -42.10 -11.41
C GLN A 35 28.31 -41.68 -11.17
N GLU A 36 28.10 -40.87 -10.14
CA GLU A 36 26.86 -40.14 -9.93
C GLU A 36 26.65 -39.21 -11.13
N GLN A 37 25.82 -39.65 -12.08
CA GLN A 37 25.52 -38.87 -13.27
C GLN A 37 24.57 -37.74 -12.88
N GLU A 38 25.16 -36.57 -12.64
CA GLU A 38 24.50 -35.28 -12.47
C GLU A 38 23.47 -35.08 -13.59
N GLN A 39 22.19 -35.17 -13.23
CA GLN A 39 21.06 -35.02 -14.15
C GLN A 39 20.53 -33.60 -14.01
N ALA A 40 20.38 -32.91 -15.13
CA ALA A 40 19.92 -31.52 -15.13
C ALA A 40 18.54 -31.41 -14.45
N PRO A 41 18.31 -30.38 -13.61
CA PRO A 41 17.08 -30.23 -12.84
C PRO A 41 15.87 -30.00 -13.76
N ILE A 42 14.79 -30.75 -13.52
CA ILE A 42 13.56 -30.70 -14.30
C ILE A 42 12.44 -30.13 -13.42
N VAL A 43 11.90 -28.96 -13.80
CA VAL A 43 10.69 -28.42 -13.17
C VAL A 43 9.45 -29.02 -13.84
N SER A 44 8.53 -29.56 -13.03
CA SER A 44 7.29 -30.21 -13.47
C SER A 44 6.04 -29.36 -13.22
N SER A 45 5.98 -28.63 -12.11
CA SER A 45 4.85 -27.75 -11.77
C SER A 45 5.20 -26.73 -10.67
N ILE A 46 4.34 -25.72 -10.50
CA ILE A 46 4.38 -24.77 -9.37
C ILE A 46 3.01 -24.78 -8.69
N SER A 47 2.98 -24.67 -7.37
CA SER A 47 1.75 -24.56 -6.59
C SER A 47 1.96 -23.76 -5.29
N PRO A 48 1.04 -22.86 -4.89
CA PRO A 48 -0.18 -22.44 -5.61
C PRO A 48 0.11 -21.50 -6.80
N SER A 49 -0.90 -21.22 -7.61
CA SER A 49 -0.87 -20.21 -8.70
C SER A 49 -1.33 -18.81 -8.26
N GLU A 50 -1.82 -18.70 -7.02
CA GLU A 50 -2.18 -17.47 -6.33
C GLU A 50 -1.60 -17.52 -4.92
N ALA A 51 -0.95 -16.46 -4.46
CA ALA A 51 -0.29 -16.41 -3.15
C ALA A 51 -0.16 -14.95 -2.67
N LYS A 52 0.20 -14.75 -1.40
CA LYS A 52 0.46 -13.43 -0.80
C LYS A 52 1.95 -13.19 -0.61
N ILE A 53 2.31 -11.97 -0.23
CA ILE A 53 3.65 -11.69 0.33
C ILE A 53 3.86 -12.56 1.57
N GLY A 54 5.03 -13.20 1.68
CA GLY A 54 5.37 -14.11 2.78
C GLY A 54 4.90 -15.56 2.62
N ASP A 55 4.00 -15.87 1.69
CA ASP A 55 3.60 -17.25 1.41
C ASP A 55 4.74 -18.07 0.78
N ILE A 56 4.66 -19.40 0.92
CA ILE A 56 5.61 -20.34 0.33
C ILE A 56 5.00 -21.01 -0.90
N ILE A 57 5.60 -20.77 -2.07
CA ILE A 57 5.34 -21.57 -3.27
C ILE A 57 6.20 -22.83 -3.28
N THR A 58 5.64 -23.92 -3.78
CA THR A 58 6.37 -25.17 -4.02
C THR A 58 6.54 -25.38 -5.51
N ILE A 59 7.79 -25.44 -5.96
CA ILE A 59 8.19 -25.90 -7.29
C ILE A 59 8.42 -27.41 -7.18
N ASN A 60 7.64 -28.20 -7.90
CA ASN A 60 7.78 -29.66 -7.95
C ASN A 60 8.59 -30.06 -9.18
N GLY A 61 9.44 -31.07 -9.06
CA GLY A 61 10.39 -31.43 -10.11
C GLY A 61 11.11 -32.75 -9.88
N GLN A 62 12.25 -32.90 -10.56
CA GLN A 62 13.15 -34.04 -10.47
C GLN A 62 14.60 -33.56 -10.61
N HIS A 63 15.54 -34.27 -9.98
CA HIS A 63 16.98 -34.02 -10.10
C HIS A 63 17.45 -32.64 -9.61
N PHE A 64 16.78 -32.09 -8.59
CA PHE A 64 17.38 -31.02 -7.79
C PHE A 64 18.42 -31.61 -6.83
N ASP A 65 19.58 -30.97 -6.67
CA ASP A 65 20.53 -31.29 -5.61
C ASP A 65 20.31 -30.33 -4.42
N PRO A 66 20.04 -30.83 -3.20
CA PRO A 66 19.98 -30.02 -1.98
C PRO A 66 21.22 -29.16 -1.67
N ASN A 67 22.35 -29.39 -2.34
CA ASN A 67 23.61 -28.66 -2.16
C ASN A 67 23.89 -27.63 -3.28
N ASP A 68 23.08 -27.62 -4.35
CA ASP A 68 23.27 -26.76 -5.54
C ASP A 68 22.58 -25.39 -5.38
N ASN A 69 23.10 -24.39 -6.09
CA ASN A 69 22.71 -22.98 -5.95
C ASN A 69 21.66 -22.58 -6.99
N TYR A 70 20.39 -22.88 -6.69
CA TYR A 70 19.25 -22.37 -7.45
C TYR A 70 18.94 -20.92 -7.14
N VAL A 71 18.45 -20.18 -8.14
CA VAL A 71 17.78 -18.89 -7.92
C VAL A 71 16.38 -18.97 -8.54
N VAL A 72 15.39 -18.46 -7.82
CA VAL A 72 14.01 -18.32 -8.30
C VAL A 72 13.65 -16.85 -8.25
N GLN A 73 13.21 -16.30 -9.38
CA GLN A 73 12.72 -14.92 -9.48
C GLN A 73 11.22 -14.93 -9.72
N ILE A 74 10.51 -14.00 -9.08
CA ILE A 74 9.07 -13.78 -9.24
C ILE A 74 8.90 -12.33 -9.70
N ASN A 75 8.48 -12.14 -10.95
CA ASN A 75 8.47 -10.86 -11.66
C ASN A 75 9.80 -10.06 -11.51
N GLY A 76 10.93 -10.77 -11.58
CA GLY A 76 12.28 -10.21 -11.42
C GLY A 76 12.81 -10.09 -9.98
N VAL A 77 11.97 -10.30 -8.95
CA VAL A 77 12.39 -10.25 -7.54
C VAL A 77 12.88 -11.62 -7.07
N ASN A 78 14.10 -11.72 -6.52
CA ASN A 78 14.66 -12.98 -6.01
C ASN A 78 13.87 -13.49 -4.80
N GLY A 79 13.21 -14.65 -4.95
CA GLY A 79 12.54 -15.35 -3.86
C GLY A 79 13.49 -16.02 -2.88
N ILE A 80 13.04 -16.24 -1.64
CA ILE A 80 13.85 -16.81 -0.56
C ILE A 80 13.66 -18.33 -0.58
N ILE A 81 14.68 -19.09 -0.97
CA ILE A 81 14.61 -20.57 -0.96
C ILE A 81 14.77 -21.07 0.48
N ASN A 82 13.72 -21.70 1.00
CA ASN A 82 13.65 -22.19 2.38
C ASN A 82 13.95 -23.69 2.50
N GLU A 83 13.76 -24.47 1.43
CA GLU A 83 14.00 -25.92 1.42
C GLU A 83 14.25 -26.42 -0.01
N ILE A 84 15.23 -27.31 -0.18
CA ILE A 84 15.48 -28.05 -1.42
C ILE A 84 15.47 -29.55 -1.08
N THR A 85 14.73 -30.33 -1.86
CA THR A 85 14.78 -31.80 -1.89
C THR A 85 14.91 -32.24 -3.34
N SER A 86 15.27 -33.50 -3.60
CA SER A 86 15.45 -34.03 -4.97
C SER A 86 14.21 -34.01 -5.88
N SER A 87 13.05 -33.59 -5.35
CA SER A 87 11.81 -33.39 -6.11
C SER A 87 11.04 -32.10 -5.78
N THR A 88 11.50 -31.27 -4.83
CA THR A 88 10.80 -30.03 -4.45
C THR A 88 11.75 -28.89 -4.09
N ILE A 89 11.45 -27.67 -4.53
CA ILE A 89 12.04 -26.44 -4.00
C ILE A 89 10.91 -25.60 -3.39
N LYS A 90 11.06 -25.19 -2.13
CA LYS A 90 10.13 -24.28 -1.44
C LYS A 90 10.70 -22.87 -1.43
N VAL A 91 9.96 -21.92 -1.99
CA VAL A 91 10.37 -20.53 -2.13
C VAL A 91 9.36 -19.64 -1.44
N GLN A 92 9.82 -18.85 -0.47
CA GLN A 92 9.02 -17.81 0.16
C GLN A 92 9.02 -16.54 -0.69
N ILE A 93 7.84 -15.97 -0.87
CA ILE A 93 7.62 -14.72 -1.60
C ILE A 93 8.10 -13.55 -0.74
N PRO A 94 9.08 -12.74 -1.18
CA PRO A 94 9.61 -11.62 -0.42
C PRO A 94 8.70 -10.38 -0.54
N ASN A 95 8.92 -9.40 0.33
CA ASN A 95 8.24 -8.11 0.28
C ASN A 95 8.45 -7.42 -1.08
N ASN A 96 7.47 -6.61 -1.49
CA ASN A 96 7.45 -5.85 -2.74
C ASN A 96 7.45 -6.71 -4.03
N THR A 97 7.15 -8.01 -3.93
CA THR A 97 6.90 -8.86 -5.10
C THR A 97 5.55 -8.52 -5.73
N THR A 98 5.48 -8.56 -7.06
CA THR A 98 4.25 -8.34 -7.84
C THR A 98 3.92 -9.55 -8.71
N SER A 99 2.67 -9.65 -9.16
CA SER A 99 2.21 -10.70 -10.09
C SER A 99 3.02 -10.73 -11.38
N GLY A 100 3.37 -11.92 -11.87
CA GLY A 100 4.13 -12.06 -13.11
C GLY A 100 4.78 -13.43 -13.31
N GLU A 101 5.78 -13.48 -14.17
CA GLU A 101 6.51 -14.71 -14.51
C GLU A 101 7.33 -15.22 -13.32
N ILE A 102 7.38 -16.55 -13.17
CA ILE A 102 8.36 -17.22 -12.31
C ILE A 102 9.48 -17.77 -13.18
N VAL A 103 10.71 -17.34 -12.88
CA VAL A 103 11.93 -17.74 -13.58
C VAL A 103 12.77 -18.59 -12.65
N PHE A 104 13.15 -19.78 -13.10
CA PHE A 104 14.08 -20.68 -12.43
C PHE A 104 15.45 -20.59 -13.10
N ILE A 105 16.50 -20.46 -12.29
CA ILE A 105 17.88 -20.31 -12.75
C ILE A 105 18.73 -21.40 -12.10
N ASN A 106 19.44 -22.16 -12.93
CA ASN A 106 20.46 -23.11 -12.50
C ASN A 106 21.69 -23.05 -13.41
N ASN A 107 22.89 -22.91 -12.84
CA ASN A 107 24.15 -22.89 -13.59
C ASN A 107 24.10 -21.97 -14.82
N ASP A 108 23.70 -20.71 -14.60
CA ASP A 108 23.43 -19.66 -15.59
C ASP A 108 22.30 -19.92 -16.62
N ASN A 109 21.67 -21.10 -16.62
CA ASN A 109 20.51 -21.40 -17.46
C ASN A 109 19.23 -20.85 -16.82
N SER A 110 18.63 -19.85 -17.45
CA SER A 110 17.37 -19.21 -17.02
C SER A 110 16.18 -19.75 -17.81
N THR A 111 15.12 -20.19 -17.13
CA THR A 111 13.90 -20.75 -17.72
C THR A 111 12.66 -20.17 -17.05
N VAL A 112 11.70 -19.64 -17.84
CA VAL A 112 10.36 -19.31 -17.33
C VAL A 112 9.61 -20.61 -17.05
N ILE A 113 9.24 -20.85 -15.80
CA ILE A 113 8.60 -22.09 -15.33
C ILE A 113 7.11 -21.93 -14.99
N GLY A 114 6.59 -20.70 -14.99
CA GLY A 114 5.18 -20.43 -14.77
C GLY A 114 4.87 -18.95 -14.63
N ASN A 115 3.65 -18.65 -14.18
CA ASN A 115 3.21 -17.31 -13.74
C ASN A 115 2.50 -17.45 -12.39
N ILE A 116 2.48 -16.39 -11.60
CA ILE A 116 1.76 -16.34 -10.31
C ILE A 116 1.04 -15.01 -10.13
N THR A 117 -0.15 -15.08 -9.54
CA THR A 117 -0.87 -13.90 -9.05
C THR A 117 -0.48 -13.66 -7.60
N ILE A 118 0.17 -12.53 -7.33
CA ILE A 118 0.37 -12.03 -5.97
C ILE A 118 -0.91 -11.29 -5.56
N LYS A 119 -1.63 -11.83 -4.58
CA LYS A 119 -2.76 -11.18 -3.95
C LYS A 119 -2.24 -10.17 -2.94
N LEU A 120 -2.45 -8.89 -3.26
CA LEU A 120 -2.28 -7.78 -2.36
C LEU A 120 -3.47 -7.74 -1.39
N GLU A 121 -3.22 -7.49 -0.12
CA GLU A 121 -4.28 -7.29 0.89
C GLU A 121 -3.97 -6.02 1.66
N LEU A 122 -4.55 -4.91 1.19
CA LEU A 122 -4.38 -3.60 1.82
C LEU A 122 -5.19 -3.55 3.11
N LYS A 123 -4.54 -3.26 4.23
CA LYS A 123 -5.23 -3.08 5.51
C LYS A 123 -6.04 -1.81 5.54
N LEU A 124 -7.15 -1.85 6.28
CA LEU A 124 -8.01 -0.70 6.53
C LEU A 124 -7.78 -0.22 7.96
N TYR A 125 -7.53 1.07 8.14
CA TYR A 125 -7.28 1.70 9.42
C TYR A 125 -8.27 2.81 9.71
N ALA A 126 -8.72 2.92 10.96
CA ALA A 126 -9.58 4.00 11.41
C ALA A 126 -9.10 4.60 12.73
N TYR A 127 -9.34 5.90 12.88
CA TYR A 127 -9.16 6.59 14.15
C TYR A 127 -10.38 6.39 15.05
N LYS A 128 -10.17 5.80 16.23
CA LYS A 128 -11.18 5.47 17.24
C LYS A 128 -10.98 6.30 18.50
N TYR A 129 -12.05 6.89 19.03
CA TYR A 129 -12.06 7.61 20.31
C TYR A 129 -13.35 7.33 21.10
N PHE A 130 -13.45 7.86 22.32
CA PHE A 130 -14.55 7.55 23.25
C PHE A 130 -15.05 8.82 23.97
N GLY A 131 -16.34 9.12 23.87
CA GLY A 131 -16.97 10.25 24.55
C GLY A 131 -16.52 11.65 24.07
N SER A 132 -16.79 12.67 24.91
CA SER A 132 -16.53 14.09 24.64
C SER A 132 -15.07 14.52 24.83
N GLU A 133 -14.74 15.76 24.44
CA GLU A 133 -13.37 16.28 24.29
C GLU A 133 -12.43 16.09 25.50
N ASP A 134 -12.96 16.19 26.72
CA ASP A 134 -12.20 16.14 27.98
C ASP A 134 -12.12 14.71 28.59
N SER A 135 -12.38 13.66 27.79
CA SER A 135 -12.36 12.28 28.29
C SER A 135 -10.94 11.74 28.51
N SER A 136 -10.73 11.05 29.63
CA SER A 136 -9.49 10.34 29.96
C SER A 136 -9.35 8.99 29.22
N ASN A 137 -10.09 8.80 28.13
CA ASN A 137 -10.20 7.53 27.43
C ASN A 137 -9.09 7.41 26.36
N PRO A 138 -8.60 6.18 26.08
CA PRO A 138 -7.57 5.98 25.07
C PRO A 138 -8.08 6.38 23.69
N LYS A 139 -7.32 7.22 22.99
CA LYS A 139 -7.48 7.50 21.57
C LYS A 139 -6.68 6.45 20.82
N GLN A 140 -7.18 5.91 19.71
CA GLN A 140 -6.60 4.71 19.11
C GLN A 140 -6.57 4.78 17.59
N ILE A 141 -5.55 4.15 16.99
CA ILE A 141 -5.69 3.59 15.65
C ILE A 141 -6.10 2.14 15.81
N VAL A 142 -7.09 1.72 15.03
CA VAL A 142 -7.45 0.30 14.88
C VAL A 142 -7.38 -0.14 13.44
N GLU A 143 -6.90 -1.36 13.21
CA GLU A 143 -7.03 -2.11 11.97
C GLU A 143 -8.44 -2.73 11.93
N ILE A 144 -9.11 -2.69 10.78
CA ILE A 144 -10.48 -3.20 10.57
C ILE A 144 -10.42 -4.37 9.58
N ASP A 145 -10.93 -5.53 10.01
CA ASP A 145 -11.15 -6.66 9.12
C ASP A 145 -12.31 -6.35 8.15
N LYS A 146 -11.97 -6.14 6.88
CA LYS A 146 -12.92 -5.80 5.81
C LYS A 146 -14.01 -6.86 5.58
N THR A 147 -13.85 -8.10 6.07
CA THR A 147 -14.80 -9.20 5.83
C THR A 147 -15.86 -9.36 6.91
N ASN A 148 -15.60 -8.84 8.12
CA ASN A 148 -16.45 -9.09 9.30
C ASN A 148 -16.47 -7.94 10.32
N GLY A 149 -15.78 -6.83 10.05
CA GLY A 149 -15.81 -5.62 10.86
C GLY A 149 -15.13 -5.72 12.23
N ASN A 150 -14.44 -6.82 12.57
CA ASN A 150 -13.66 -6.89 13.81
C ASN A 150 -12.53 -5.85 13.79
N THR A 151 -12.34 -5.14 14.90
CA THR A 151 -11.28 -4.13 15.04
C THR A 151 -10.14 -4.58 15.95
N GLN A 152 -8.89 -4.51 15.50
CA GLN A 152 -7.68 -4.75 16.31
C GLN A 152 -6.97 -3.43 16.63
N ILE A 153 -6.55 -3.21 17.88
CA ILE A 153 -5.79 -2.01 18.26
C ILE A 153 -4.38 -2.09 17.68
N VAL A 154 -3.98 -1.06 16.93
CA VAL A 154 -2.63 -0.88 16.37
C VAL A 154 -1.80 0.04 17.27
N ALA A 155 -2.35 1.20 17.61
CA ALA A 155 -1.70 2.20 18.45
C ALA A 155 -2.68 2.77 19.48
N THR A 156 -2.16 3.14 20.66
CA THR A 156 -2.89 3.95 21.65
C THR A 156 -2.16 5.27 21.83
N LEU A 157 -2.88 6.35 21.53
CA LEU A 157 -2.36 7.68 21.26
C LEU A 157 -2.61 8.58 22.47
N ASN A 158 -1.59 9.36 22.87
CA ASN A 158 -1.63 10.19 24.07
C ASN A 158 -1.41 11.67 23.74
N TYR A 159 -2.51 12.37 23.42
CA TYR A 159 -2.53 13.80 23.07
C TYR A 159 -3.86 14.45 23.52
N ASN A 160 -3.95 15.78 23.48
CA ASN A 160 -4.93 16.54 24.26
C ASN A 160 -6.29 16.86 23.58
N THR A 161 -6.57 16.35 22.37
CA THR A 161 -7.88 16.55 21.69
C THR A 161 -8.49 15.22 21.26
N ILE A 162 -9.80 15.14 21.06
CA ILE A 162 -10.43 14.00 20.37
C ILE A 162 -10.51 14.20 18.85
N TYR A 163 -10.33 15.42 18.36
CA TYR A 163 -10.61 15.77 16.97
C TYR A 163 -9.33 15.70 16.11
N ILE A 164 -9.35 14.82 15.12
CA ILE A 164 -8.40 14.87 14.00
C ILE A 164 -9.10 15.41 12.76
N GLN A 165 -8.44 16.30 12.04
CA GLN A 165 -8.96 16.89 10.80
C GLN A 165 -8.86 15.92 9.62
N SER A 166 -7.75 15.19 9.53
CA SER A 166 -7.38 14.31 8.41
C SER A 166 -6.58 13.13 8.92
N LEU A 167 -6.69 11.99 8.25
CA LEU A 167 -5.92 10.76 8.49
C LEU A 167 -5.43 10.25 7.13
N VAL A 168 -4.15 9.93 6.99
CA VAL A 168 -3.56 9.44 5.73
C VAL A 168 -2.48 8.40 5.99
N PHE A 169 -2.18 7.57 5.01
CA PHE A 169 -1.13 6.56 5.06
C PHE A 169 0.08 6.93 4.20
N ASP A 170 1.26 6.55 4.70
CA ASP A 170 2.57 6.67 4.08
C ASP A 170 3.06 5.25 3.80
N SER A 171 2.71 4.73 2.62
CA SER A 171 2.99 3.35 2.21
C SER A 171 4.45 3.05 1.92
N VAL A 172 5.30 4.09 1.79
CA VAL A 172 6.75 3.95 1.66
C VAL A 172 7.41 3.71 3.03
N ASN A 173 6.85 4.30 4.10
CA ASN A 173 7.41 4.20 5.45
C ASN A 173 6.60 3.31 6.40
N HIS A 174 5.46 2.76 5.95
CA HIS A 174 4.43 2.07 6.73
C HIS A 174 3.98 2.88 7.97
N LYS A 175 3.51 4.12 7.72
CA LYS A 175 3.07 5.03 8.79
C LYS A 175 1.72 5.66 8.52
N ILE A 176 0.96 5.89 9.57
CA ILE A 176 -0.22 6.73 9.54
C ILE A 176 0.16 8.14 10.01
N ILE A 177 -0.36 9.16 9.33
CA ILE A 177 -0.17 10.56 9.68
C ILE A 177 -1.55 11.19 9.89
N ALA A 178 -1.78 11.77 11.07
CA ALA A 178 -3.00 12.49 11.40
C ALA A 178 -2.72 13.98 11.62
N LEU A 179 -3.61 14.87 11.16
CA LEU A 179 -3.58 16.30 11.47
C LEU A 179 -4.53 16.61 12.63
N TYR A 180 -4.08 17.30 13.67
CA TYR A 180 -4.93 17.70 14.81
C TYR A 180 -4.61 19.10 15.36
N ASP A 181 -5.62 19.75 15.96
CA ASP A 181 -5.48 21.02 16.69
C ASP A 181 -5.29 20.77 18.20
N ASN A 182 -4.41 21.54 18.85
CA ASN A 182 -4.39 21.61 20.31
C ASN A 182 -5.47 22.61 20.76
N ASN A 183 -6.66 22.11 21.14
CA ASN A 183 -7.84 22.87 21.57
C ASN A 183 -7.61 23.92 22.69
N ARG A 184 -6.39 24.01 23.25
CA ARG A 184 -6.04 24.93 24.35
C ARG A 184 -5.14 26.11 23.94
N GLU A 185 -4.39 26.01 22.84
CA GLU A 185 -3.23 26.91 22.56
C GLU A 185 -3.11 27.34 21.09
N GLU A 186 -4.16 27.18 20.26
CA GLU A 186 -4.20 27.46 18.80
C GLU A 186 -3.25 26.64 17.91
N ASP A 187 -2.22 26.01 18.46
CA ASP A 187 -1.24 25.18 17.74
C ASP A 187 -1.88 24.00 16.97
N GLN A 188 -1.21 23.60 15.89
CA GLN A 188 -1.54 22.39 15.11
C GLN A 188 -0.34 21.46 15.05
N TYR A 189 -0.61 20.17 14.95
CA TYR A 189 0.41 19.11 14.95
C TYR A 189 0.07 18.07 13.88
N ILE A 190 1.13 17.45 13.34
CA ILE A 190 1.01 16.12 12.73
C ILE A 190 1.39 15.06 13.77
N LEU A 191 0.53 14.05 13.91
CA LEU A 191 0.79 12.85 14.70
C LEU A 191 1.26 11.76 13.75
N ILE A 192 2.53 11.38 13.84
CA ILE A 192 3.13 10.30 13.06
C ILE A 192 3.04 9.02 13.88
N ILE A 193 2.51 7.95 13.27
CA ILE A 193 2.17 6.69 13.93
C ILE A 193 2.76 5.54 13.14
N ASP A 194 3.54 4.70 13.80
CA ASP A 194 4.13 3.48 13.24
C ASP A 194 3.14 2.32 13.39
N VAL A 195 2.79 1.65 12.28
CA VAL A 195 1.77 0.58 12.31
C VAL A 195 2.33 -0.80 12.62
N GLU A 196 3.65 -0.98 12.62
CA GLU A 196 4.30 -2.26 12.97
C GLU A 196 4.45 -2.40 14.49
N ASN A 197 4.81 -1.31 15.18
CA ASN A 197 5.07 -1.31 16.62
C ASN A 197 4.14 -0.41 17.45
N GLY A 198 3.23 0.34 16.82
CA GLY A 198 2.21 1.14 17.50
C GLY A 198 2.73 2.39 18.21
N SER A 199 4.01 2.76 18.01
CA SER A 199 4.57 4.00 18.56
C SER A 199 4.06 5.24 17.81
N SER A 200 4.05 6.38 18.49
CA SER A 200 3.58 7.64 17.90
C SER A 200 4.30 8.86 18.46
N GLU A 201 4.55 9.85 17.59
CA GLU A 201 5.20 11.12 17.92
C GLU A 201 4.41 12.31 17.34
N SER A 202 4.31 13.41 18.08
CA SER A 202 3.59 14.62 17.67
C SER A 202 4.57 15.74 17.30
N ILE A 203 4.56 16.15 16.03
CA ILE A 203 5.43 17.20 15.50
C ILE A 203 4.62 18.50 15.35
N PRO A 204 5.00 19.60 16.02
CA PRO A 204 4.29 20.88 15.91
C PRO A 204 4.48 21.49 14.53
N LEU A 205 3.40 21.98 13.93
CA LEU A 205 3.45 22.69 12.65
C LEU A 205 3.82 24.16 12.85
N ASN A 206 4.75 24.66 12.03
CA ASN A 206 5.21 26.04 12.09
C ASN A 206 4.26 26.97 11.32
N ASN A 207 4.32 28.26 11.67
CA ASN A 207 3.49 29.32 11.06
C ASN A 207 1.99 29.03 11.16
N VAL A 208 1.55 28.60 12.35
CA VAL A 208 0.14 28.43 12.76
C VAL A 208 -0.31 29.65 13.56
N SER A 209 -1.58 30.04 13.44
CA SER A 209 -2.28 31.00 14.31
C SER A 209 -3.80 30.90 14.10
N GLU A 210 -4.61 31.64 14.87
CA GLU A 210 -6.04 31.90 14.59
C GLU A 210 -6.33 32.17 13.10
N ASN A 211 -5.42 32.86 12.41
CA ASN A 211 -5.58 33.31 11.04
C ASN A 211 -4.65 32.61 10.03
N SER A 212 -3.98 31.52 10.39
CA SER A 212 -3.12 30.72 9.49
C SER A 212 -3.15 29.25 9.91
N LYS A 213 -3.81 28.40 9.12
CA LYS A 213 -4.14 27.03 9.49
C LYS A 213 -3.93 26.06 8.33
N TYR A 214 -3.57 24.82 8.67
CA TYR A 214 -3.53 23.68 7.77
C TYR A 214 -4.86 22.92 7.90
N ALA A 215 -5.39 22.41 6.78
CA ALA A 215 -6.53 21.50 6.72
C ALA A 215 -6.36 20.50 5.57
N GLY A 216 -6.82 19.26 5.80
CA GLY A 216 -6.55 18.14 4.90
C GLY A 216 -5.07 17.75 4.86
N LEU A 217 -4.82 16.46 4.68
CA LEU A 217 -3.51 15.92 4.35
C LEU A 217 -3.65 15.02 3.12
N THR A 218 -2.57 14.86 2.36
CA THR A 218 -2.40 13.72 1.47
C THR A 218 -0.92 13.36 1.35
N VAL A 219 -0.61 12.08 1.19
CA VAL A 219 0.77 11.61 0.95
C VAL A 219 0.93 11.33 -0.54
N GLY A 220 1.94 11.93 -1.14
CA GLY A 220 2.30 11.71 -2.53
C GLY A 220 3.55 10.85 -2.72
N ASN A 221 3.99 10.80 -3.97
CA ASN A 221 5.20 10.09 -4.38
C ASN A 221 6.43 10.55 -3.55
N ASP A 222 7.40 9.65 -3.37
CA ASP A 222 8.53 9.79 -2.44
C ASP A 222 8.12 10.10 -0.97
N ALA A 223 6.93 9.67 -0.57
CA ALA A 223 6.35 9.87 0.77
C ALA A 223 6.16 11.34 1.19
N LYS A 224 6.07 12.26 0.23
CA LYS A 224 5.92 13.69 0.48
C LYS A 224 4.55 14.00 1.07
N LEU A 225 4.51 14.76 2.16
CA LEU A 225 3.26 15.13 2.83
C LEU A 225 2.77 16.49 2.31
N TYR A 226 1.60 16.52 1.69
CA TYR A 226 0.94 17.73 1.22
C TYR A 226 -0.25 18.10 2.10
N SER A 227 -0.53 19.40 2.21
CA SER A 227 -1.68 19.95 2.93
C SER A 227 -2.21 21.19 2.24
N TYR A 228 -3.50 21.49 2.42
CA TYR A 228 -4.07 22.79 2.06
C TYR A 228 -3.89 23.75 3.24
N LYS A 229 -3.28 24.90 2.96
CA LYS A 229 -3.08 25.97 3.94
C LYS A 229 -3.97 27.16 3.60
N TYR A 230 -4.73 27.60 4.60
CA TYR A 230 -5.67 28.71 4.47
C TYR A 230 -5.44 29.76 5.55
N PHE A 231 -5.99 30.94 5.29
CA PHE A 231 -5.78 32.13 6.09
C PHE A 231 -7.13 32.76 6.46
N GLY A 232 -7.27 33.18 7.72
CA GLY A 232 -8.49 33.74 8.31
C GLY A 232 -9.73 32.83 8.26
N SER A 233 -10.87 33.38 8.69
CA SER A 233 -12.18 32.71 8.75
C SER A 233 -12.94 32.70 7.41
N GLY A 234 -12.23 32.39 6.32
CA GLY A 234 -12.78 32.26 4.96
C GLY A 234 -12.72 33.55 4.12
N ASN A 235 -13.08 34.71 4.68
CA ASN A 235 -13.07 36.01 3.98
C ASN A 235 -11.70 36.72 3.99
N SER A 236 -10.59 35.98 4.01
CA SER A 236 -9.25 36.58 3.99
C SER A 236 -8.83 36.96 2.57
N SER A 237 -8.11 38.08 2.43
CA SER A 237 -7.42 38.48 1.21
C SER A 237 -6.04 37.85 1.05
N GLU A 238 -5.59 37.03 2.00
CA GLU A 238 -4.35 36.26 1.87
C GLU A 238 -4.61 34.99 1.03
N PRO A 239 -3.80 34.73 -0.01
CA PRO A 239 -4.07 33.65 -0.95
C PRO A 239 -3.85 32.28 -0.30
N LYS A 240 -4.78 31.36 -0.55
CA LYS A 240 -4.70 29.98 -0.03
C LYS A 240 -3.57 29.23 -0.76
N GLN A 241 -3.08 28.14 -0.21
CA GLN A 241 -1.88 27.46 -0.70
C GLN A 241 -2.05 25.94 -0.67
N ILE A 242 -1.42 25.24 -1.62
CA ILE A 242 -0.96 23.86 -1.38
C ILE A 242 0.49 23.96 -0.92
N VAL A 243 0.81 23.26 0.18
CA VAL A 243 2.13 23.26 0.80
C VAL A 243 2.62 21.83 1.04
N GLU A 244 3.92 21.62 0.90
CA GLU A 244 4.62 20.40 1.31
C GLU A 244 5.13 20.59 2.74
N ILE A 245 4.95 19.61 3.62
CA ILE A 245 5.29 19.65 5.05
C ILE A 245 6.49 18.73 5.32
N ASP A 246 7.53 19.28 5.97
CA ASP A 246 8.63 18.49 6.51
C ASP A 246 8.17 17.72 7.76
N LYS A 247 8.01 16.40 7.59
CA LYS A 247 7.56 15.46 8.64
C LYS A 247 8.49 15.43 9.88
N THR A 248 9.69 16.00 9.81
CA THR A 248 10.71 15.95 10.88
C THR A 248 10.64 17.16 11.83
N ASN A 249 10.17 18.31 11.32
CA ASN A 249 10.23 19.58 12.06
C ASN A 249 8.99 20.47 11.88
N GLY A 250 8.01 20.04 11.07
CA GLY A 250 6.76 20.74 10.84
C GLY A 250 6.89 22.08 10.12
N THR A 251 8.03 22.38 9.50
CA THR A 251 8.11 23.49 8.53
C THR A 251 7.37 23.12 7.25
N SER A 252 7.00 24.11 6.45
CA SER A 252 6.30 23.90 5.19
C SER A 252 6.82 24.82 4.09
N GLN A 253 6.80 24.32 2.85
CA GLN A 253 7.17 25.05 1.65
C GLN A 253 5.96 25.17 0.70
N ILE A 254 5.81 26.33 0.05
CA ILE A 254 4.70 26.58 -0.86
C ILE A 254 4.95 25.82 -2.17
N VAL A 255 4.01 24.96 -2.53
CA VAL A 255 3.98 24.23 -3.82
C VAL A 255 3.19 25.06 -4.83
N SER A 256 2.01 25.54 -4.45
CA SER A 256 1.16 26.39 -5.28
C SER A 256 0.45 27.45 -4.47
N THR A 257 0.23 28.61 -5.09
CA THR A 257 -0.60 29.70 -4.57
C THR A 257 -1.93 29.68 -5.31
N LEU A 258 -3.04 29.75 -4.57
CA LEU A 258 -4.38 29.47 -5.04
C LEU A 258 -5.24 30.74 -5.02
N ASP A 259 -5.84 31.07 -6.16
CA ASP A 259 -6.65 32.27 -6.36
C ASP A 259 -8.12 31.88 -6.58
N PHE A 260 -8.81 31.53 -5.48
CA PHE A 260 -10.24 31.24 -5.47
C PHE A 260 -10.91 31.65 -4.14
N ASP A 261 -12.18 32.02 -4.20
CA ASP A 261 -12.93 32.57 -3.06
C ASP A 261 -13.42 31.52 -2.03
N SER A 262 -13.23 30.22 -2.30
CA SER A 262 -13.66 29.13 -1.39
C SER A 262 -13.24 29.34 0.06
N ILE A 263 -14.16 28.99 0.96
CA ILE A 263 -13.94 28.99 2.41
C ILE A 263 -13.70 27.58 2.98
N TYR A 264 -13.91 26.51 2.19
CA TYR A 264 -13.73 25.12 2.62
C TYR A 264 -13.05 24.26 1.54
N LEU A 265 -11.90 23.69 1.89
CA LEU A 265 -11.25 22.59 1.19
C LEU A 265 -10.58 21.70 2.25
N THR A 266 -11.27 20.63 2.67
CA THR A 266 -10.82 19.77 3.79
C THR A 266 -10.41 18.36 3.36
N HIS A 267 -10.88 17.90 2.19
CA HIS A 267 -10.50 16.64 1.59
C HIS A 267 -9.66 16.94 0.34
N ILE A 268 -8.37 16.62 0.42
CA ILE A 268 -7.44 16.61 -0.70
C ILE A 268 -6.87 15.19 -0.86
N VAL A 269 -6.52 14.82 -2.07
CA VAL A 269 -5.96 13.52 -2.42
C VAL A 269 -4.75 13.68 -3.33
N PHE A 270 -3.87 12.69 -3.34
CA PHE A 270 -2.76 12.64 -4.28
C PHE A 270 -3.07 11.64 -5.39
N ASP A 271 -2.85 12.11 -6.60
CA ASP A 271 -2.86 11.35 -7.83
C ASP A 271 -1.41 11.02 -8.19
N SER A 272 -1.04 9.77 -7.93
CA SER A 272 0.31 9.25 -8.09
C SER A 272 0.71 8.94 -9.53
N ALA A 273 -0.27 8.87 -10.45
CA ALA A 273 -0.04 8.65 -11.87
C ALA A 273 0.35 9.95 -12.59
N ASP A 274 -0.25 11.07 -12.19
CA ASP A 274 -0.06 12.38 -12.81
C ASP A 274 0.74 13.39 -11.94
N ASN A 275 1.22 13.01 -10.74
CA ASN A 275 1.90 13.89 -9.77
C ASN A 275 1.05 15.12 -9.37
N LYS A 276 -0.22 14.91 -9.01
CA LYS A 276 -1.16 16.00 -8.70
C LYS A 276 -1.77 15.90 -7.31
N VAL A 277 -1.86 17.04 -6.62
CA VAL A 277 -2.79 17.21 -5.49
C VAL A 277 -4.13 17.66 -6.05
N ILE A 278 -5.19 16.93 -5.71
CA ILE A 278 -6.55 17.16 -6.20
C ILE A 278 -7.48 17.39 -5.01
N GLY A 279 -8.48 18.26 -5.16
CA GLY A 279 -9.46 18.55 -4.11
C GLY A 279 -10.82 18.98 -4.66
N LEU A 280 -11.88 18.83 -3.87
CA LEU A 280 -13.21 19.36 -4.19
C LEU A 280 -13.52 20.58 -3.32
N TYR A 281 -13.98 21.67 -3.94
CA TYR A 281 -14.35 22.90 -3.22
C TYR A 281 -15.65 23.54 -3.72
N ASP A 282 -16.19 24.42 -2.89
CA ASP A 282 -17.36 25.26 -3.14
C ASP A 282 -16.93 26.74 -3.18
N ASN A 283 -17.43 27.55 -4.12
CA ASN A 283 -17.11 28.99 -4.13
C ASN A 283 -17.86 29.79 -3.04
N GLY A 284 -18.82 29.18 -2.34
CA GLY A 284 -19.54 29.77 -1.21
C GLY A 284 -20.53 30.89 -1.56
N GLN A 285 -20.68 31.20 -2.85
CA GLN A 285 -21.58 32.23 -3.39
C GLN A 285 -22.67 31.65 -4.30
N SER A 286 -22.63 30.35 -4.59
CA SER A 286 -23.48 29.65 -5.55
C SER A 286 -23.62 28.16 -5.20
N GLU A 287 -24.35 27.40 -6.00
CA GLU A 287 -24.32 25.93 -5.92
C GLU A 287 -23.11 25.31 -6.65
N ASP A 288 -22.30 26.10 -7.37
CA ASP A 288 -21.19 25.58 -8.18
C ASP A 288 -20.15 24.86 -7.31
N LYS A 289 -19.63 23.75 -7.84
CA LYS A 289 -18.56 22.96 -7.22
C LYS A 289 -17.41 22.84 -8.22
N TYR A 290 -16.19 22.78 -7.71
CA TYR A 290 -14.99 22.76 -8.56
C TYR A 290 -14.03 21.69 -8.08
N ILE A 291 -13.36 21.09 -9.06
CA ILE A 291 -12.18 20.25 -8.86
C ILE A 291 -10.97 21.18 -8.92
N LEU A 292 -10.29 21.37 -7.78
CA LEU A 292 -8.94 21.91 -7.76
C LEU A 292 -7.99 20.83 -8.25
N ILE A 293 -7.13 21.17 -9.19
CA ILE A 293 -5.96 20.37 -9.57
C ILE A 293 -4.72 21.21 -9.36
N VAL A 294 -3.69 20.65 -8.72
CA VAL A 294 -2.38 21.26 -8.52
C VAL A 294 -1.29 20.29 -8.92
N ASP A 295 -0.50 20.67 -9.93
CA ASP A 295 0.73 19.98 -10.34
C ASP A 295 1.83 20.28 -9.32
N VAL A 296 2.40 19.24 -8.68
CA VAL A 296 3.40 19.45 -7.61
C VAL A 296 4.84 19.60 -8.12
N GLU A 297 5.10 19.37 -9.41
CA GLU A 297 6.42 19.53 -10.02
C GLU A 297 6.70 20.99 -10.41
N ASN A 298 5.66 21.70 -10.89
CA ASN A 298 5.78 23.07 -11.38
C ASN A 298 4.89 24.08 -10.64
N GLY A 299 4.00 23.64 -9.74
CA GLY A 299 3.16 24.50 -8.90
C GLY A 299 2.00 25.17 -9.62
N ASN A 300 1.73 24.83 -10.88
CA ASN A 300 0.54 25.30 -11.58
C ASN A 300 -0.73 24.74 -10.93
N SER A 301 -1.77 25.57 -10.84
CA SER A 301 -3.08 25.18 -10.36
C SER A 301 -4.18 25.57 -11.34
N GLU A 302 -5.22 24.74 -11.43
CA GLU A 302 -6.42 25.00 -12.22
C GLU A 302 -7.68 24.61 -11.45
N SER A 303 -8.85 25.06 -11.92
CA SER A 303 -10.14 24.76 -11.31
C SER A 303 -11.16 24.40 -12.38
N ILE A 304 -11.60 23.14 -12.37
CA ILE A 304 -12.49 22.56 -13.37
C ILE A 304 -13.91 22.50 -12.76
N PRO A 305 -14.93 23.13 -13.36
CA PRO A 305 -16.30 23.07 -12.85
C PRO A 305 -16.83 21.64 -12.84
N LEU A 306 -17.41 21.21 -11.72
CA LEU A 306 -18.09 19.93 -11.59
C LEU A 306 -19.43 20.01 -12.33
N ASN A 307 -19.60 19.14 -13.34
CA ASN A 307 -20.71 19.14 -14.28
C ASN A 307 -21.74 18.06 -13.93
N ASN A 308 -23.01 18.31 -14.28
CA ASN A 308 -24.18 17.49 -13.91
C ASN A 308 -24.43 17.38 -12.39
N VAL A 309 -23.95 18.37 -11.63
CA VAL A 309 -24.27 18.55 -10.21
C VAL A 309 -25.78 18.80 -10.07
N SER A 310 -26.38 18.22 -9.03
CA SER A 310 -27.81 18.35 -8.74
C SER A 310 -28.03 19.47 -7.72
N GLU A 311 -29.17 20.17 -7.79
CA GLU A 311 -29.56 21.18 -6.81
C GLU A 311 -29.47 20.60 -5.38
N ASN A 312 -28.97 21.39 -4.41
CA ASN A 312 -28.73 20.97 -3.02
C ASN A 312 -27.81 19.74 -2.82
N SER A 313 -27.10 19.23 -3.85
CA SER A 313 -26.21 18.07 -3.68
C SER A 313 -24.85 18.43 -3.07
N LYS A 314 -24.32 17.50 -2.27
CA LYS A 314 -23.11 17.65 -1.46
C LYS A 314 -22.23 16.42 -1.59
N TYR A 315 -20.93 16.64 -1.44
CA TYR A 315 -19.87 15.65 -1.63
C TYR A 315 -19.03 15.60 -0.35
N VAL A 316 -18.77 14.41 0.18
CA VAL A 316 -17.94 14.18 1.38
C VAL A 316 -16.98 13.03 1.10
N GLY A 317 -15.74 13.19 1.55
CA GLY A 317 -14.65 12.33 1.14
C GLY A 317 -14.28 12.49 -0.34
N LEU A 318 -13.03 12.17 -0.64
CA LEU A 318 -12.48 12.12 -1.99
C LEU A 318 -11.43 11.01 -2.01
N THR A 319 -11.36 10.25 -3.10
CA THR A 319 -10.29 9.26 -3.31
C THR A 319 -10.02 9.06 -4.80
N VAL A 320 -8.87 8.47 -5.15
CA VAL A 320 -8.43 8.24 -6.54
C VAL A 320 -8.47 6.74 -6.82
N GLY A 321 -9.10 6.33 -7.93
CA GLY A 321 -9.18 4.94 -8.34
C GLY A 321 -8.06 4.49 -9.28
N ASN A 322 -7.91 3.18 -9.43
CA ASN A 322 -6.98 2.55 -10.38
C ASN A 322 -7.22 2.93 -11.86
N ASP A 323 -8.43 3.41 -12.19
CA ASP A 323 -8.81 3.94 -13.50
C ASP A 323 -8.46 5.43 -13.69
N ASN A 324 -7.73 6.01 -12.73
CA ASN A 324 -7.32 7.42 -12.65
C ASN A 324 -8.49 8.43 -12.54
N LYS A 325 -9.70 7.96 -12.19
CA LYS A 325 -10.84 8.82 -11.83
C LYS A 325 -10.85 9.16 -10.35
N LEU A 326 -11.65 10.17 -10.01
CA LEU A 326 -11.98 10.50 -8.63
C LEU A 326 -13.28 9.79 -8.22
N TYR A 327 -13.38 9.39 -6.96
CA TYR A 327 -14.59 8.87 -6.36
C TYR A 327 -14.98 9.71 -5.14
N SER A 328 -16.28 9.88 -4.90
CA SER A 328 -16.82 10.66 -3.76
C SER A 328 -18.17 10.11 -3.29
N TYR A 329 -18.49 10.26 -2.00
CA TYR A 329 -19.83 10.01 -1.48
C TYR A 329 -20.69 11.26 -1.67
N LYS A 330 -21.78 11.11 -2.44
CA LYS A 330 -22.74 12.17 -2.77
C LYS A 330 -24.05 11.97 -2.00
N TYR A 331 -24.55 13.06 -1.41
CA TYR A 331 -25.85 13.12 -0.76
C TYR A 331 -26.54 14.46 -1.03
N PHE A 332 -27.75 14.64 -0.50
CA PHE A 332 -28.62 15.76 -0.83
C PHE A 332 -29.09 16.49 0.45
N GLY A 333 -29.15 17.81 0.41
CA GLY A 333 -29.70 18.66 1.48
C GLY A 333 -28.98 18.52 2.82
N SER A 334 -29.68 17.98 3.82
CA SER A 334 -29.22 17.86 5.22
C SER A 334 -28.96 16.41 5.66
N GLY A 335 -28.68 15.50 4.72
CA GLY A 335 -28.51 14.06 4.98
C GLY A 335 -29.84 13.32 5.20
N ASN A 336 -30.83 13.99 5.80
CA ASN A 336 -32.23 13.57 5.96
C ASN A 336 -33.04 13.60 4.64
N SER A 337 -32.41 13.73 3.46
CA SER A 337 -33.17 13.72 2.19
C SER A 337 -33.75 12.34 1.88
N SER A 338 -34.93 12.31 1.28
CA SER A 338 -35.52 11.12 0.66
C SER A 338 -34.85 10.72 -0.66
N GLU A 339 -33.96 11.56 -1.19
CA GLU A 339 -33.13 11.21 -2.34
C GLU A 339 -32.04 10.20 -1.93
N PRO A 340 -31.81 9.15 -2.73
CA PRO A 340 -30.88 8.10 -2.36
C PRO A 340 -29.45 8.62 -2.35
N LYS A 341 -28.71 8.24 -1.32
CA LYS A 341 -27.27 8.46 -1.19
C LYS A 341 -26.52 7.73 -2.33
N GLN A 342 -25.37 8.22 -2.74
CA GLN A 342 -24.65 7.70 -3.92
C GLN A 342 -23.15 7.59 -3.65
N ILE A 343 -22.50 6.55 -4.19
CA ILE A 343 -21.09 6.69 -4.60
C ILE A 343 -21.10 7.14 -6.05
N VAL A 344 -20.33 8.18 -6.35
CA VAL A 344 -20.17 8.70 -7.71
C VAL A 344 -18.71 8.65 -8.13
N GLU A 345 -18.49 8.38 -9.41
CA GLU A 345 -17.24 8.70 -10.08
C GLU A 345 -17.30 10.15 -10.60
N ILE A 346 -16.13 10.76 -10.73
CA ILE A 346 -15.93 12.10 -11.26
C ILE A 346 -14.71 12.08 -12.19
N ASP A 347 -14.94 12.42 -13.46
CA ASP A 347 -13.87 12.63 -14.44
C ASP A 347 -13.19 13.99 -14.16
N LYS A 348 -11.97 13.94 -13.62
CA LYS A 348 -11.17 15.12 -13.28
C LYS A 348 -10.83 16.02 -14.48
N THR A 349 -10.90 15.53 -15.72
CA THR A 349 -10.50 16.30 -16.93
C THR A 349 -11.58 17.25 -17.44
N ASN A 350 -12.85 16.97 -17.12
CA ASN A 350 -14.02 17.71 -17.62
C ASN A 350 -15.12 17.90 -16.56
N GLY A 351 -14.89 17.42 -15.34
CA GLY A 351 -15.79 17.55 -14.20
C GLY A 351 -17.08 16.74 -14.29
N THR A 352 -17.29 15.88 -15.30
CA THR A 352 -18.54 15.11 -15.36
C THR A 352 -18.59 14.05 -14.26
N SER A 353 -19.71 14.01 -13.53
CA SER A 353 -19.96 12.98 -12.51
C SER A 353 -20.98 11.95 -12.98
N GLN A 354 -20.77 10.68 -12.61
CA GLN A 354 -21.67 9.56 -12.90
C GLN A 354 -21.91 8.71 -11.64
N ILE A 355 -23.08 8.08 -11.54
CA ILE A 355 -23.44 7.23 -10.39
C ILE A 355 -22.82 5.85 -10.55
N VAL A 356 -22.01 5.44 -9.58
CA VAL A 356 -21.43 4.09 -9.48
C VAL A 356 -22.39 3.20 -8.70
N ALA A 357 -22.81 3.62 -7.52
CA ALA A 357 -23.73 2.88 -6.66
C ALA A 357 -24.83 3.77 -6.07
N THR A 358 -26.03 3.21 -5.93
CA THR A 358 -27.18 3.85 -5.26
C THR A 358 -27.40 3.19 -3.90
N LEU A 359 -27.17 3.96 -2.84
CA LEU A 359 -27.02 3.47 -1.47
C LEU A 359 -28.33 3.62 -0.68
N ASN A 360 -28.82 2.51 -0.15
CA ASN A 360 -30.10 2.44 0.56
C ASN A 360 -29.88 2.15 2.05
N PHE A 361 -29.38 3.15 2.79
CA PHE A 361 -29.24 3.07 4.26
C PHE A 361 -29.64 4.38 4.97
N ASP A 362 -30.24 4.21 6.14
CA ASP A 362 -30.59 5.29 7.06
C ASP A 362 -29.35 5.70 7.85
N SER A 363 -28.87 6.90 7.56
CA SER A 363 -27.68 7.52 8.14
C SER A 363 -27.69 9.02 7.81
N LEU A 364 -27.23 9.84 8.74
CA LEU A 364 -27.02 11.28 8.57
C LEU A 364 -25.54 11.66 8.54
N TYR A 365 -24.65 10.75 8.99
CA TYR A 365 -23.23 11.02 9.12
C TYR A 365 -22.38 9.94 8.47
N PHE A 366 -21.73 10.36 7.38
CA PHE A 366 -20.75 9.62 6.62
C PHE A 366 -19.44 10.38 6.74
N THR A 367 -18.35 9.73 7.16
CA THR A 367 -17.17 10.43 7.70
C THR A 367 -16.04 10.62 6.71
N ASP A 368 -15.76 9.60 5.90
CA ASP A 368 -14.62 9.54 4.99
C ASP A 368 -14.81 8.42 3.95
N ILE A 369 -14.02 8.47 2.87
CA ILE A 369 -13.82 7.34 1.94
C ILE A 369 -12.34 7.11 1.68
N VAL A 370 -12.03 5.88 1.27
CA VAL A 370 -10.74 5.46 0.75
C VAL A 370 -10.93 4.54 -0.46
N PHE A 371 -9.86 4.26 -1.22
CA PHE A 371 -9.89 3.33 -2.35
C PHE A 371 -8.96 2.15 -2.09
N ASP A 372 -9.54 0.95 -2.08
CA ASP A 372 -8.84 -0.31 -2.00
C ASP A 372 -8.36 -0.73 -3.39
N SER A 373 -7.11 -0.38 -3.71
CA SER A 373 -6.51 -0.60 -5.03
C SER A 373 -6.14 -2.06 -5.32
N ALA A 374 -6.19 -2.96 -4.32
CA ALA A 374 -6.07 -4.39 -4.54
C ALA A 374 -7.35 -5.01 -5.14
N ASP A 375 -8.50 -4.42 -4.82
CA ASP A 375 -9.82 -5.05 -4.94
C ASP A 375 -10.81 -4.22 -5.79
N ASN A 376 -10.38 -3.05 -6.32
CA ASN A 376 -11.21 -2.07 -7.05
C ASN A 376 -12.47 -1.62 -6.27
N LYS A 377 -12.30 -1.28 -4.97
CA LYS A 377 -13.43 -0.91 -4.10
C LYS A 377 -13.27 0.46 -3.47
N VAL A 378 -14.34 1.25 -3.47
CA VAL A 378 -14.47 2.40 -2.56
C VAL A 378 -14.94 1.86 -1.21
N ILE A 379 -14.20 2.17 -0.15
CA ILE A 379 -14.59 1.84 1.22
C ILE A 379 -14.89 3.14 1.95
N GLY A 380 -16.07 3.23 2.57
CA GLY A 380 -16.52 4.36 3.36
C GLY A 380 -16.84 3.97 4.79
N LEU A 381 -16.93 4.96 5.68
CA LEU A 381 -17.28 4.78 7.09
C LEU A 381 -18.51 5.63 7.44
N TYR A 382 -19.54 5.02 8.03
CA TYR A 382 -20.78 5.73 8.39
C TYR A 382 -21.42 5.24 9.69
N ASP A 383 -22.22 6.13 10.28
CA ASP A 383 -22.95 5.93 11.53
C ASP A 383 -24.45 5.69 11.25
N ASN A 384 -25.10 4.81 12.01
CA ASN A 384 -26.55 4.66 12.03
C ASN A 384 -27.17 5.41 13.23
N ASP A 385 -27.85 6.51 12.95
CA ASP A 385 -28.47 7.39 13.97
C ASP A 385 -29.60 6.73 14.77
N GLN A 386 -30.13 5.58 14.32
CA GLN A 386 -31.21 4.86 15.01
C GLN A 386 -30.71 3.84 16.05
N SER A 387 -29.42 3.48 16.03
CA SER A 387 -28.86 2.43 16.91
C SER A 387 -27.46 2.71 17.45
N GLU A 388 -26.85 3.85 17.11
CA GLU A 388 -25.43 4.18 17.35
C GLU A 388 -24.41 3.25 16.66
N ASP A 389 -24.85 2.21 15.96
CA ASP A 389 -24.00 1.27 15.23
C ASP A 389 -23.11 1.99 14.20
N LYS A 390 -21.94 1.40 13.96
CA LYS A 390 -20.92 1.89 13.03
C LYS A 390 -20.73 0.85 11.92
N TYR A 391 -20.65 1.29 10.67
CA TYR A 391 -20.53 0.41 9.51
C TYR A 391 -19.37 0.85 8.62
N ILE A 392 -18.65 -0.11 8.06
CA ILE A 392 -17.96 0.12 6.78
C ILE A 392 -18.95 -0.14 5.65
N LEU A 393 -19.03 0.80 4.72
CA LEU A 393 -19.62 0.61 3.41
C LEU A 393 -18.52 0.13 2.46
N ILE A 394 -18.75 -0.94 1.72
CA ILE A 394 -17.87 -1.39 0.64
C ILE A 394 -18.66 -1.31 -0.67
N VAL A 395 -18.08 -0.67 -1.68
CA VAL A 395 -18.65 -0.55 -3.02
C VAL A 395 -17.64 -0.99 -4.08
N ASP A 396 -18.01 -2.02 -4.84
CA ASP A 396 -17.32 -2.45 -6.05
C ASP A 396 -17.58 -1.43 -7.17
N VAL A 397 -16.51 -0.84 -7.74
CA VAL A 397 -16.67 0.23 -8.74
C VAL A 397 -16.91 -0.28 -10.16
N GLU A 398 -16.67 -1.56 -10.44
CA GLU A 398 -16.84 -2.14 -11.77
C GLU A 398 -18.31 -2.48 -12.06
N ASN A 399 -19.09 -2.79 -11.00
CA ASN A 399 -20.48 -3.23 -11.12
C ASN A 399 -21.48 -2.51 -10.18
N GLY A 400 -21.00 -1.66 -9.27
CA GLY A 400 -21.85 -0.85 -8.39
C GLY A 400 -22.53 -1.63 -7.26
N ASN A 401 -22.16 -2.90 -7.03
CA ASN A 401 -22.63 -3.66 -5.88
C ASN A 401 -22.09 -3.04 -4.58
N SER A 402 -22.95 -2.90 -3.58
CA SER A 402 -22.62 -2.31 -2.29
C SER A 402 -23.04 -3.19 -1.12
N GLU A 403 -22.18 -3.36 -0.13
CA GLU A 403 -22.49 -4.03 1.13
C GLU A 403 -22.10 -3.16 2.35
N SER A 404 -22.86 -3.29 3.44
CA SER A 404 -22.58 -2.62 4.71
C SER A 404 -22.25 -3.64 5.78
N ILE A 405 -21.04 -3.59 6.33
CA ILE A 405 -20.54 -4.54 7.33
C ILE A 405 -20.46 -3.82 8.68
N PRO A 406 -21.15 -4.30 9.73
CA PRO A 406 -21.13 -3.67 11.06
C PRO A 406 -19.77 -3.85 11.72
N LEU A 407 -19.26 -2.80 12.35
CA LEU A 407 -18.05 -2.88 13.15
C LEU A 407 -18.32 -3.65 14.45
N ASN A 408 -17.53 -4.68 14.69
CA ASN A 408 -17.62 -5.57 15.84
C ASN A 408 -16.60 -5.16 16.93
N ASN A 409 -16.93 -5.44 18.19
CA ASN A 409 -16.17 -4.99 19.37
C ASN A 409 -16.09 -3.45 19.51
N VAL A 410 -17.10 -2.76 18.96
CA VAL A 410 -17.44 -1.37 19.30
C VAL A 410 -17.94 -1.36 20.74
N SER A 411 -17.35 -0.51 21.58
CA SER A 411 -17.85 -0.27 22.94
C SER A 411 -18.85 0.88 22.94
N GLU A 412 -19.79 0.84 23.88
CA GLU A 412 -20.73 1.92 24.18
C GLU A 412 -20.00 3.29 24.23
N ASN A 413 -20.48 4.30 23.51
CA ASN A 413 -19.85 5.63 23.34
C ASN A 413 -18.49 5.66 22.62
N SER A 414 -18.11 4.64 21.83
CA SER A 414 -16.93 4.73 20.93
C SER A 414 -17.30 5.20 19.52
N PHE A 415 -16.49 6.12 19.00
CA PHE A 415 -16.67 6.84 17.74
C PHE A 415 -15.50 6.56 16.80
N TYR A 416 -15.78 6.51 15.50
CA TYR A 416 -14.78 6.31 14.45
C TYR A 416 -14.79 7.53 13.54
N GLY A 417 -13.70 8.30 13.53
CA GLY A 417 -13.71 9.68 13.02
C GLY A 417 -13.18 9.90 11.60
N ARG A 418 -12.26 9.05 11.14
CA ARG A 418 -11.56 9.11 9.84
C ARG A 418 -11.09 7.72 9.43
N LEU A 419 -10.83 7.55 8.14
CA LEU A 419 -10.45 6.29 7.50
C LEU A 419 -9.17 6.47 6.67
N THR A 420 -8.29 5.47 6.62
CA THR A 420 -7.16 5.38 5.68
C THR A 420 -6.85 3.91 5.39
N ASN A 421 -6.29 3.59 4.23
CA ASN A 421 -5.78 2.24 3.92
C ASN A 421 -4.30 2.27 3.55
N GLU A 422 -3.71 1.07 3.41
CA GLU A 422 -2.38 0.87 2.82
C GLU A 422 -2.32 1.18 1.32
#